data_AF-A0A8T4G0Y6-F1
#
_entry.id   AF-A0A8T4G0Y6-F1
#
_cell.length_a   1.000
_cell.length_b   1.000
_cell.length_c   1.000
_cell.angle_alpha   90.00
_cell.angle_beta   90.00
_cell.angle_gamma   90.00
#
_symmetry.space_group_name_H-M   'P 1'
#
loop_
_entity.id
_entity.type
_entity.pdbx_description
1 polymer ?
#
loop_
_entity_poly.entity_id
_entity_poly.type
_entity_poly.pdbx_seq_one_letter_code
_entity_poly.pdbx_strand_id
1 'polypeptide(L)'
;MEDYVFKLLRFAGRREKLTPAKRVRDFQSKIQSLKNGELVEVQGFLLLRQPPYAPKDALYYILSPLSPSELKKAELRTYLVLKITEKSGINAKFKSGEYVRVEGIIDSYPYGNLRMIHVVSLESADYSDYWLEYEDMALSKKEFEDLFMKTIYANYDLEKAVIYSLFASPVIVGAKKNWGEGVTFSVFKDHPKVILSVWETMRYLSSLFPKELQLRKDNKEAFVDLELDLDFTLFDPNNTNLKYYAPYNKKILSKEIPAPNWAIEYFKNKNAVFLTPKKYNLLSPDDPLAYSSETPFILNEPIGYERNRELEELIPNVIITIFKEREKIASLSASDEVMRKFRDRFEHWIMKNRHEYGEKFDALRLKGMIFETNTRYLLSAHILGSIGRFEGKIDTGIIHDVLLINQEILDLWMNELPEKVILRAVETYERYISGDKRANTALSIFMDLEATSIDGTVTREEFYRALLEYGFKETYAKEIIERLIAEGHLYEPFFGKLKMIKPE
;
A
#
# COMPACT_ATOMS: atom_id res chain seq x y z
N MET A 1 13.08 -3.94 -35.27
CA MET A 1 11.96 -3.18 -35.86
C MET A 1 10.95 -2.76 -34.79
N GLU A 2 10.55 -3.65 -33.88
CA GLU A 2 9.63 -3.35 -32.76
C GLU A 2 10.09 -2.17 -31.90
N ASP A 3 11.35 -2.15 -31.46
CA ASP A 3 11.89 -1.07 -30.61
C ASP A 3 11.82 0.34 -31.26
N TYR A 4 11.84 0.37 -32.60
CA TYR A 4 11.70 1.62 -33.37
C TYR A 4 10.23 2.03 -33.50
N VAL A 5 9.31 1.07 -33.65
CA VAL A 5 7.86 1.29 -33.65
C VAL A 5 7.38 1.73 -32.26
N PHE A 6 7.90 1.14 -31.19
CA PHE A 6 7.64 1.56 -29.81
C PHE A 6 8.04 3.01 -29.57
N LYS A 7 9.25 3.40 -30.01
CA LYS A 7 9.70 4.80 -29.92
C LYS A 7 8.80 5.72 -30.75
N LEU A 8 8.43 5.33 -31.96
CA LEU A 8 7.53 6.11 -32.82
C LEU A 8 6.11 6.26 -32.27
N LEU A 9 5.54 5.23 -31.65
CA LEU A 9 4.21 5.28 -31.01
C LEU A 9 4.22 6.17 -29.77
N ARG A 10 5.30 6.11 -28.96
CA ARG A 10 5.53 7.08 -27.86
C ARG A 10 5.64 8.51 -28.41
N PHE A 11 6.35 8.73 -29.52
CA PHE A 11 6.44 10.04 -30.19
C PHE A 11 5.11 10.51 -30.79
N ALA A 12 4.26 9.59 -31.25
CA ALA A 12 2.94 9.88 -31.82
C ALA A 12 1.82 10.05 -30.77
N GLY A 13 2.15 9.97 -29.47
CA GLY A 13 1.21 10.10 -28.37
C GLY A 13 0.20 8.96 -28.24
N ARG A 14 0.34 7.87 -29.01
CA ARG A 14 -0.50 6.68 -28.89
C ARG A 14 0.21 5.67 -27.99
N ARG A 15 -0.24 5.61 -26.74
CA ARG A 15 0.22 4.67 -25.73
C ARG A 15 -0.13 3.25 -26.19
N GLU A 16 0.87 2.37 -26.29
CA GLU A 16 0.61 0.99 -26.66
C GLU A 16 -0.01 0.25 -25.45
N LYS A 17 -1.24 -0.21 -25.62
CA LYS A 17 -1.96 -0.95 -24.59
C LYS A 17 -1.52 -2.40 -24.53
N LEU A 18 -1.23 -2.89 -23.32
CA LEU A 18 -0.98 -4.30 -23.11
C LEU A 18 -2.31 -5.06 -23.02
N THR A 19 -2.64 -5.83 -24.06
CA THR A 19 -3.90 -6.61 -24.12
C THR A 19 -3.66 -8.09 -23.78
N PRO A 20 -4.68 -8.82 -23.28
CA PRO A 20 -4.59 -10.27 -23.13
C PRO A 20 -4.21 -11.01 -24.42
N ALA A 21 -4.71 -10.54 -25.57
CA ALA A 21 -4.38 -11.13 -26.86
C ALA A 21 -2.90 -10.96 -27.23
N LYS A 22 -2.27 -9.83 -26.87
CA LYS A 22 -0.82 -9.63 -27.05
C LYS A 22 -0.04 -10.64 -26.21
N ARG A 23 -0.35 -10.76 -24.91
CA ARG A 23 0.33 -11.73 -24.02
C ARG A 23 0.19 -13.18 -24.48
N VAL A 24 -0.99 -13.56 -24.96
CA VAL A 24 -1.20 -14.89 -25.54
C VAL A 24 -0.33 -15.11 -26.78
N ARG A 25 -0.21 -14.12 -27.68
CA ARG A 25 0.65 -14.23 -28.87
C ARG A 25 2.13 -14.27 -28.52
N ASP A 26 2.57 -13.47 -27.56
CA ASP A 26 3.96 -13.44 -27.10
C ASP A 26 4.33 -14.80 -26.48
N PHE A 27 3.46 -15.32 -25.62
CA PHE A 27 3.61 -16.66 -25.04
C PHE A 27 3.64 -17.74 -26.12
N GLN A 28 2.70 -17.73 -27.08
CA GLN A 28 2.69 -18.70 -28.18
C GLN A 28 3.99 -18.62 -29.00
N SER A 29 4.46 -17.42 -29.32
CA SER A 29 5.67 -17.21 -30.10
C SER A 29 6.91 -17.74 -29.36
N LYS A 30 7.01 -17.47 -28.05
CA LYS A 30 8.05 -18.00 -27.16
C LYS A 30 8.07 -19.53 -27.21
N ILE A 31 6.93 -20.17 -26.96
CA ILE A 31 6.79 -21.63 -26.93
C ILE A 31 7.00 -22.30 -28.29
N GLN A 32 6.55 -21.68 -29.38
CA GLN A 32 6.67 -22.22 -30.73
C GLN A 32 8.09 -22.10 -31.29
N SER A 33 8.87 -21.11 -30.83
CA SER A 33 10.26 -20.92 -31.27
C SER A 33 11.21 -22.04 -30.80
N LEU A 34 10.85 -22.74 -29.73
CA LEU A 34 11.66 -23.78 -29.10
C LEU A 34 11.52 -25.12 -29.82
N LYS A 35 12.61 -25.89 -29.89
CA LYS A 35 12.61 -27.23 -30.51
C LYS A 35 12.36 -28.31 -29.46
N ASN A 36 11.80 -29.44 -29.90
CA ASN A 36 11.60 -30.59 -29.01
C ASN A 36 12.93 -31.07 -28.43
N GLY A 37 12.94 -31.37 -27.13
CA GLY A 37 14.14 -31.79 -26.40
C GLY A 37 14.96 -30.64 -25.79
N GLU A 38 14.59 -29.37 -26.03
CA GLU A 38 15.25 -28.23 -25.41
C GLU A 38 14.77 -28.01 -23.97
N LEU A 39 15.69 -27.58 -23.10
CA LEU A 39 15.37 -27.16 -21.74
C LEU A 39 14.73 -25.76 -21.79
N VAL A 40 13.63 -25.58 -21.06
CA VAL A 40 12.85 -24.35 -21.05
C VAL A 40 12.42 -24.00 -19.63
N GLU A 41 12.39 -22.69 -19.36
CA GLU A 41 11.73 -22.11 -18.20
C GLU A 41 10.54 -21.26 -18.67
N VAL A 42 9.35 -21.55 -18.14
CA VAL A 42 8.09 -20.88 -18.51
C VAL A 42 7.31 -20.55 -17.25
N GLN A 43 6.75 -19.35 -17.20
CA GLN A 43 5.83 -18.94 -16.14
C GLN A 43 4.39 -18.92 -16.64
N GLY A 44 3.44 -19.19 -15.76
CA GLY A 44 2.02 -19.14 -16.10
C GLY A 44 1.13 -19.57 -14.93
N PHE A 45 -0.17 -19.53 -15.16
CA PHE A 45 -1.20 -19.92 -14.20
C PHE A 45 -1.50 -21.41 -14.34
N LEU A 46 -1.22 -22.16 -13.28
CA LEU A 46 -1.47 -23.59 -13.20
C LEU A 46 -2.97 -23.85 -13.11
N LEU A 47 -3.51 -24.57 -14.09
CA LEU A 47 -4.88 -25.04 -14.11
C LEU A 47 -4.87 -26.53 -13.81
N LEU A 48 -5.43 -26.91 -12.66
CA LEU A 48 -5.49 -28.32 -12.21
C LEU A 48 -6.58 -29.10 -12.94
N ARG A 49 -6.54 -29.06 -14.27
CA ARG A 49 -7.43 -29.80 -15.16
C ARG A 49 -6.60 -30.64 -16.11
N GLN A 50 -6.98 -31.89 -16.24
CA GLN A 50 -6.37 -32.81 -17.18
C GLN A 50 -6.71 -32.37 -18.62
N PRO A 51 -5.73 -32.27 -19.53
CA PRO A 51 -5.99 -31.94 -20.92
C PRO A 51 -6.75 -33.08 -21.64
N PRO A 52 -7.41 -32.79 -22.77
CA PRO A 52 -8.10 -33.82 -23.55
C PRO A 52 -7.15 -34.95 -23.97
N TYR A 53 -7.62 -36.20 -23.88
CA TYR A 53 -6.88 -37.41 -24.27
C TYR A 53 -5.52 -37.61 -23.58
N ALA A 54 -5.38 -37.13 -22.34
CA ALA A 54 -4.17 -37.32 -21.55
C ALA A 54 -3.83 -38.82 -21.36
N PRO A 55 -2.58 -39.22 -21.65
CA PRO A 55 -2.08 -40.55 -21.33
C PRO A 55 -2.16 -40.88 -19.83
N LYS A 56 -2.11 -42.19 -19.50
CA LYS A 56 -2.19 -42.69 -18.12
C LYS A 56 -0.82 -42.94 -17.46
N ASP A 57 0.28 -42.56 -18.11
CA ASP A 57 1.65 -42.80 -17.66
C ASP A 57 2.19 -41.70 -16.72
N ALA A 58 1.47 -40.58 -16.58
CA ALA A 58 1.88 -39.45 -15.76
C ALA A 58 0.68 -38.60 -15.32
N LEU A 59 0.93 -37.62 -14.45
CA LEU A 59 -0.05 -36.57 -14.15
C LEU A 59 0.07 -35.47 -15.20
N TYR A 60 -1.06 -35.10 -15.80
CA TYR A 60 -1.13 -34.08 -16.83
C TYR A 60 -1.99 -32.92 -16.37
N TYR A 61 -1.44 -31.71 -16.44
CA TYR A 61 -2.15 -30.47 -16.13
C TYR A 61 -1.92 -29.43 -17.20
N ILE A 62 -2.63 -28.31 -17.09
CA ILE A 62 -2.56 -27.22 -18.07
C ILE A 62 -1.95 -25.99 -17.40
N LEU A 63 -1.12 -25.28 -18.14
CA LEU A 63 -0.60 -23.96 -17.80
C LEU A 63 -1.22 -22.94 -18.77
N SER A 64 -1.76 -21.84 -18.23
CA SER A 64 -2.29 -20.72 -19.01
C SER A 64 -1.41 -19.49 -18.86
N PRO A 65 -1.14 -18.70 -19.91
CA PRO A 65 -0.44 -17.43 -19.77
C PRO A 65 -1.32 -16.30 -19.23
N LEU A 66 -2.64 -16.52 -19.09
CA LEU A 66 -3.56 -15.48 -18.65
C LEU A 66 -4.01 -15.71 -17.21
N SER A 67 -4.14 -14.62 -16.46
CA SER A 67 -4.67 -14.69 -15.10
C SER A 67 -6.13 -15.14 -15.09
N PRO A 68 -6.64 -15.70 -13.98
CA PRO A 68 -8.02 -16.14 -13.86
C PRO A 68 -9.09 -15.16 -14.36
N SER A 69 -8.95 -13.86 -14.07
CA SER A 69 -9.90 -12.83 -14.49
C SER A 69 -9.80 -12.45 -15.96
N GLU A 70 -8.61 -12.56 -16.54
CA GLU A 70 -8.37 -12.25 -17.95
C GLU A 70 -8.80 -13.41 -18.86
N LEU A 71 -8.54 -14.66 -18.43
CA LEU A 71 -8.92 -15.86 -19.15
C LEU A 71 -10.42 -15.89 -19.48
N LYS A 72 -11.26 -15.37 -18.57
CA LYS A 72 -12.71 -15.25 -18.73
C LYS A 72 -13.15 -14.31 -19.84
N LYS A 73 -12.40 -13.23 -20.02
CA LYS A 73 -12.72 -12.14 -20.95
C LYS A 73 -11.99 -12.29 -22.27
N ALA A 74 -10.97 -13.15 -22.31
CA ALA A 74 -10.14 -13.34 -23.48
C ALA A 74 -10.91 -14.08 -24.58
N GLU A 75 -10.89 -13.51 -25.77
CA GLU A 75 -11.34 -14.13 -27.01
C GLU A 75 -10.33 -15.17 -27.51
N LEU A 76 -9.03 -14.86 -27.40
CA LEU A 76 -7.94 -15.77 -27.76
C LEU A 76 -7.40 -16.44 -26.51
N ARG A 77 -7.36 -17.77 -26.51
CA ARG A 77 -6.82 -18.58 -25.41
C ARG A 77 -5.73 -19.51 -25.91
N THR A 78 -4.76 -19.79 -25.06
CA THR A 78 -3.72 -20.78 -25.34
C THR A 78 -3.32 -21.48 -24.05
N TYR A 79 -2.82 -22.69 -24.21
CA TYR A 79 -2.55 -23.59 -23.12
C TYR A 79 -1.29 -24.40 -23.42
N LEU A 80 -0.51 -24.66 -22.38
CA LEU A 80 0.66 -25.50 -22.42
C LEU A 80 0.44 -26.70 -21.49
N VAL A 81 0.70 -27.91 -21.96
CA VAL A 81 0.51 -29.11 -21.15
C VAL A 81 1.73 -29.34 -20.26
N LEU A 82 1.52 -29.67 -18.99
CA LEU A 82 2.55 -30.08 -18.06
C LEU A 82 2.45 -31.58 -17.81
N LYS A 83 3.54 -32.31 -18.05
CA LYS A 83 3.69 -33.72 -17.68
C LYS A 83 4.52 -33.82 -16.41
N ILE A 84 3.88 -34.23 -15.32
CA ILE A 84 4.48 -34.36 -14.00
C ILE A 84 4.66 -35.85 -13.68
N THR A 85 5.88 -36.23 -13.29
CA THR A 85 6.24 -37.61 -12.94
C THR A 85 6.81 -37.67 -11.52
N GLU A 86 7.10 -38.87 -11.02
CA GLU A 86 7.70 -39.07 -9.69
C GLU A 86 9.08 -38.38 -9.54
N LYS A 87 9.73 -38.04 -10.65
CA LYS A 87 11.04 -37.36 -10.66
C LYS A 87 10.94 -35.83 -10.59
N SER A 88 9.74 -35.27 -10.74
CA SER A 88 9.52 -33.83 -10.79
C SER A 88 9.58 -33.23 -9.38
N GLY A 89 10.39 -32.19 -9.18
CA GLY A 89 10.43 -31.43 -7.93
C GLY A 89 9.28 -30.44 -7.86
N ILE A 90 8.37 -30.58 -6.89
CA ILE A 90 7.22 -29.68 -6.71
C ILE A 90 7.39 -28.89 -5.43
N ASN A 91 7.59 -27.59 -5.56
CA ASN A 91 7.69 -26.63 -4.46
C ASN A 91 6.74 -25.43 -4.71
N ALA A 92 5.48 -25.73 -4.99
CA ALA A 92 4.40 -24.77 -5.12
C ALA A 92 3.16 -25.26 -4.38
N LYS A 93 2.23 -24.36 -4.06
CA LYS A 93 0.92 -24.81 -3.61
C LYS A 93 0.22 -25.40 -4.85
N PHE A 94 -0.38 -26.56 -4.68
CA PHE A 94 -1.03 -27.24 -5.79
C PHE A 94 -2.49 -26.77 -5.85
N LYS A 95 -2.69 -25.53 -6.30
CA LYS A 95 -4.02 -24.92 -6.48
C LYS A 95 -4.21 -24.40 -7.91
N SER A 96 -5.44 -24.53 -8.40
CA SER A 96 -5.81 -24.05 -9.74
C SER A 96 -5.93 -22.52 -9.76
N GLY A 97 -5.29 -21.85 -10.70
CA GLY A 97 -5.11 -20.40 -10.76
C GLY A 97 -3.83 -19.90 -10.10
N GLU A 98 -2.99 -20.78 -9.55
CA GLU A 98 -1.70 -20.39 -8.96
C GLU A 98 -0.70 -19.97 -10.03
N TYR A 99 0.02 -18.85 -9.82
CA TYR A 99 1.08 -18.44 -10.72
C TYR A 99 2.37 -19.19 -10.38
N VAL A 100 2.90 -19.94 -11.34
CA VAL A 100 4.02 -20.85 -11.14
C VAL A 100 5.09 -20.63 -12.19
N ARG A 101 6.33 -20.91 -11.79
CA ARG A 101 7.47 -21.08 -12.68
C ARG A 101 7.70 -22.57 -12.89
N VAL A 102 7.80 -22.97 -14.15
CA VAL A 102 8.00 -24.36 -14.58
C VAL A 102 9.29 -24.45 -15.36
N GLU A 103 10.19 -25.31 -14.89
CA GLU A 103 11.40 -25.69 -15.61
C GLU A 103 11.24 -27.13 -16.14
N GLY A 104 11.65 -27.38 -17.36
CA GLY A 104 11.60 -28.73 -17.91
C GLY A 104 12.04 -28.84 -19.36
N ILE A 105 11.72 -29.97 -19.98
CA ILE A 105 12.07 -30.25 -21.36
C ILE A 105 10.82 -30.12 -22.23
N ILE A 106 10.86 -29.26 -23.24
CA ILE A 106 9.72 -29.05 -24.14
C ILE A 106 9.59 -30.19 -25.15
N ASP A 107 8.36 -30.59 -25.44
CA ASP A 107 8.03 -31.64 -26.38
C ASP A 107 6.63 -31.39 -27.00
N SER A 108 6.25 -32.24 -27.94
CA SER A 108 4.90 -32.22 -28.51
C SER A 108 3.94 -33.01 -27.63
N TYR A 109 2.74 -32.46 -27.39
CA TYR A 109 1.68 -33.23 -26.77
C TYR A 109 1.12 -34.24 -27.79
N PRO A 110 0.80 -35.50 -27.41
CA PRO A 110 0.38 -36.53 -28.36
C PRO A 110 -0.92 -36.26 -29.13
N TYR A 111 -1.70 -35.25 -28.74
CA TYR A 111 -3.00 -34.95 -29.32
C TYR A 111 -3.14 -33.48 -29.73
N GLY A 112 -3.34 -33.24 -31.03
CA GLY A 112 -3.50 -31.90 -31.60
C GLY A 112 -2.19 -31.11 -31.68
N ASN A 113 -2.30 -29.78 -31.70
CA ASN A 113 -1.16 -28.86 -31.86
C ASN A 113 -0.61 -28.34 -30.52
N LEU A 114 -0.98 -28.98 -29.40
CA LEU A 114 -0.54 -28.56 -28.08
C LEU A 114 0.93 -28.94 -27.87
N ARG A 115 1.66 -28.05 -27.19
CA ARG A 115 3.00 -28.33 -26.69
C ARG A 115 2.90 -28.85 -25.26
N MET A 116 3.94 -29.58 -24.85
CA MET A 116 4.04 -30.16 -23.53
C MET A 116 5.42 -29.87 -22.93
N ILE A 117 5.48 -29.67 -21.61
CA ILE A 117 6.74 -29.68 -20.86
C ILE A 117 6.80 -30.93 -20.00
N HIS A 118 7.86 -31.71 -20.14
CA HIS A 118 8.26 -32.72 -19.16
C HIS A 118 8.88 -31.99 -17.96
N VAL A 119 8.11 -31.89 -16.87
CA VAL A 119 8.44 -31.02 -15.73
C VAL A 119 9.62 -31.58 -14.95
N VAL A 120 10.67 -30.78 -14.81
CA VAL A 120 11.81 -31.04 -13.91
C VAL A 120 11.56 -30.38 -12.57
N SER A 121 11.18 -29.10 -12.56
CA SER A 121 10.84 -28.34 -11.35
C SER A 121 9.59 -27.49 -11.55
N LEU A 122 8.79 -27.36 -10.50
CA LEU A 122 7.60 -26.50 -10.46
C LEU A 122 7.60 -25.73 -9.14
N GLU A 123 7.77 -24.42 -9.24
CA GLU A 123 7.89 -23.51 -8.10
C GLU A 123 6.80 -22.44 -8.13
N SER A 124 6.40 -21.96 -6.95
CA SER A 124 5.50 -20.80 -6.85
C SER A 124 6.23 -19.52 -7.28
N ALA A 125 5.58 -18.67 -8.06
CA ALA A 125 6.11 -17.36 -8.49
C ALA A 125 5.20 -16.23 -7.98
N ASP A 126 5.75 -15.02 -7.78
CA ASP A 126 4.92 -13.88 -7.35
C ASP A 126 4.04 -13.42 -8.52
N TYR A 127 2.81 -13.03 -8.22
CA TYR A 127 1.91 -12.49 -9.22
C TYR A 127 2.41 -11.14 -9.80
N SER A 128 3.31 -10.43 -9.12
CA SER A 128 4.00 -9.27 -9.69
C SER A 128 4.79 -9.62 -10.95
N ASP A 129 5.45 -10.79 -10.96
CA ASP A 129 6.34 -11.21 -12.05
C ASP A 129 5.58 -11.33 -13.38
N TYR A 130 4.30 -11.74 -13.31
CA TYR A 130 3.39 -11.77 -14.46
C TYR A 130 3.26 -10.42 -15.17
N TRP A 131 3.26 -9.33 -14.40
CA TRP A 131 3.17 -7.98 -14.95
C TRP A 131 4.55 -7.46 -15.35
N LEU A 132 5.57 -7.77 -14.56
CA LEU A 132 6.93 -7.28 -14.76
C LEU A 132 7.63 -7.87 -15.99
N GLU A 133 7.15 -8.98 -16.57
CA GLU A 133 7.57 -9.45 -17.90
C GLU A 133 7.39 -8.37 -18.99
N TYR A 134 6.52 -7.39 -18.76
CA TYR A 134 6.18 -6.28 -19.66
C TYR A 134 6.61 -4.90 -19.12
N GLU A 135 7.67 -4.84 -18.31
CA GLU A 135 8.12 -3.59 -17.66
C GLU A 135 8.51 -2.45 -18.62
N ASP A 136 8.76 -2.76 -19.89
CA ASP A 136 9.03 -1.83 -20.98
C ASP A 136 7.77 -1.05 -21.40
N MET A 137 6.58 -1.62 -21.16
CA MET A 137 5.28 -1.01 -21.40
C MET A 137 4.80 -0.15 -20.22
N ALA A 138 5.60 0.01 -19.16
CA ALA A 138 5.30 0.91 -18.05
C ALA A 138 5.11 2.36 -18.53
N LEU A 139 4.13 3.03 -17.94
CA LEU A 139 3.89 4.46 -18.13
C LEU A 139 4.98 5.29 -17.46
N SER A 140 5.35 6.41 -18.08
CA SER A 140 6.10 7.46 -17.40
C SER A 140 5.25 8.17 -16.34
N LYS A 141 5.91 8.80 -15.36
CA LYS A 141 5.24 9.59 -14.31
C LYS A 141 4.19 10.57 -14.87
N LYS A 142 4.57 11.36 -15.88
CA LYS A 142 3.69 12.35 -16.50
C LYS A 142 2.48 11.70 -17.18
N GLU A 143 2.66 10.56 -17.85
CA GLU A 143 1.56 9.83 -18.46
C GLU A 143 0.61 9.26 -17.42
N PHE A 144 1.14 8.74 -16.31
CA PHE A 144 0.36 8.27 -15.19
C PHE A 144 -0.48 9.41 -14.59
N GLU A 145 0.14 10.54 -14.24
CA GLU A 145 -0.57 11.70 -13.69
C GLU A 145 -1.67 12.21 -14.62
N ASP A 146 -1.35 12.39 -15.90
CA ASP A 146 -2.29 12.87 -16.91
C ASP A 146 -3.50 11.95 -17.07
N LEU A 147 -3.32 10.62 -16.97
CA LEU A 147 -4.44 9.67 -17.01
C LEU A 147 -5.39 9.85 -15.83
N PHE A 148 -4.86 10.01 -14.62
CA PHE A 148 -5.69 10.14 -13.42
C PHE A 148 -6.34 11.53 -13.32
N MET A 149 -5.62 12.60 -13.68
CA MET A 149 -6.16 13.97 -13.71
C MET A 149 -7.27 14.16 -14.74
N LYS A 150 -7.24 13.41 -15.86
CA LYS A 150 -8.34 13.42 -16.84
C LYS A 150 -9.56 12.60 -16.40
N THR A 151 -9.44 11.83 -15.33
CA THR A 151 -10.45 10.85 -14.91
C THR A 151 -11.12 11.25 -13.60
N ILE A 152 -10.35 11.79 -12.66
CA ILE A 152 -10.82 12.24 -11.34
C ILE A 152 -10.77 13.77 -11.35
N TYR A 153 -11.86 14.40 -10.94
CA TYR A 153 -11.91 15.86 -10.76
C TYR A 153 -12.06 16.16 -9.28
N ALA A 154 -10.95 16.49 -8.63
CA ALA A 154 -10.91 16.92 -7.25
C ALA A 154 -9.90 18.07 -7.05
N ASN A 155 -9.74 18.54 -5.82
CA ASN A 155 -8.61 19.41 -5.51
C ASN A 155 -7.30 18.63 -5.66
N TYR A 156 -6.23 19.36 -6.02
CA TYR A 156 -4.92 18.81 -6.32
C TYR A 156 -4.41 17.84 -5.24
N ASP A 157 -4.56 18.20 -3.96
CA ASP A 157 -4.04 17.41 -2.84
C ASP A 157 -4.76 16.06 -2.70
N LEU A 158 -6.07 16.03 -2.95
CA LEU A 158 -6.85 14.80 -2.92
C LEU A 158 -6.53 13.89 -4.11
N GLU A 159 -6.37 14.47 -5.32
CA GLU A 159 -5.96 13.71 -6.50
C GLU A 159 -4.59 13.06 -6.28
N LYS A 160 -3.62 13.82 -5.77
CA LYS A 160 -2.29 13.30 -5.42
C LYS A 160 -2.37 12.22 -4.34
N ALA A 161 -3.13 12.43 -3.27
CA ALA A 161 -3.28 11.44 -2.21
C ALA A 161 -3.88 10.12 -2.72
N VAL A 162 -4.84 10.18 -3.65
CA VAL A 162 -5.37 8.99 -4.32
C VAL A 162 -4.29 8.30 -5.15
N ILE A 163 -3.55 9.06 -5.98
CA ILE A 163 -2.46 8.51 -6.81
C ILE A 163 -1.39 7.84 -5.94
N TYR A 164 -0.89 8.52 -4.91
CA TYR A 164 0.13 7.97 -4.01
C TYR A 164 -0.36 6.70 -3.32
N SER A 165 -1.65 6.66 -2.94
CA SER A 165 -2.24 5.49 -2.31
C SER A 165 -2.23 4.26 -3.23
N LEU A 166 -2.25 4.44 -4.55
CA LEU A 166 -2.18 3.32 -5.50
C LEU A 166 -0.85 2.59 -5.46
N PHE A 167 0.25 3.27 -5.14
CA PHE A 167 1.58 2.64 -5.04
C PHE A 167 1.79 1.89 -3.73
N ALA A 168 0.85 2.05 -2.79
CA ALA A 168 0.90 1.51 -1.44
C ALA A 168 2.18 1.95 -0.69
N SER A 169 2.34 1.59 0.57
CA SER A 169 3.53 1.99 1.34
C SER A 169 4.52 0.83 1.42
N PRO A 170 5.84 1.08 1.45
CA PRO A 170 6.82 0.05 1.79
C PRO A 170 6.76 -0.33 3.27
N VAL A 171 7.21 -1.54 3.60
CA VAL A 171 7.39 -1.94 5.01
C VAL A 171 8.50 -1.12 5.64
N ILE A 172 8.28 -0.64 6.87
CA ILE A 172 9.31 0.05 7.66
C ILE A 172 10.03 -0.96 8.56
N VAL A 173 11.25 -1.32 8.17
CA VAL A 173 12.09 -2.25 8.92
C VAL A 173 12.62 -1.55 10.18
N GLY A 174 12.49 -2.24 11.32
CA GLY A 174 12.93 -1.72 12.62
C GLY A 174 11.91 -0.83 13.33
N ALA A 175 10.72 -0.60 12.76
CA ALA A 175 9.64 0.09 13.46
C ALA A 175 9.01 -0.78 14.55
N LYS A 176 8.47 -0.15 15.61
CA LYS A 176 7.75 -0.85 16.70
C LYS A 176 6.45 -1.54 16.23
N LYS A 177 5.80 -1.00 15.18
CA LYS A 177 4.61 -1.61 14.56
C LYS A 177 5.03 -2.31 13.27
N ASN A 178 4.75 -3.61 13.19
CA ASN A 178 4.97 -4.42 11.98
C ASN A 178 3.80 -4.23 11.01
N TRP A 179 3.70 -3.04 10.43
CA TRP A 179 2.74 -2.76 9.36
C TRP A 179 3.24 -3.32 8.03
N GLY A 180 2.31 -3.88 7.24
CA GLY A 180 2.57 -4.38 5.90
C GLY A 180 2.64 -3.27 4.85
N GLU A 181 2.51 -3.66 3.58
CA GLU A 181 2.69 -2.75 2.44
C GLU A 181 1.45 -1.92 2.05
N GLY A 182 0.45 -1.83 2.92
CA GLY A 182 -0.79 -1.12 2.67
C GLY A 182 -0.74 0.37 3.02
N VAL A 183 -1.77 1.09 2.59
CA VAL A 183 -2.00 2.50 2.90
C VAL A 183 -3.50 2.75 3.01
N THR A 184 -3.92 3.68 3.84
CA THR A 184 -5.32 4.04 4.06
C THR A 184 -5.54 5.49 3.69
N PHE A 185 -6.18 5.66 2.54
CA PHE A 185 -6.80 6.92 2.16
C PHE A 185 -8.21 7.00 2.77
N SER A 186 -8.47 8.07 3.52
CA SER A 186 -9.80 8.26 4.10
C SER A 186 -10.31 9.68 3.97
N VAL A 187 -11.62 9.78 3.77
CA VAL A 187 -12.30 11.07 3.63
C VAL A 187 -13.49 11.09 4.57
N PHE A 188 -13.62 12.19 5.31
CA PHE A 188 -14.66 12.39 6.31
C PHE A 188 -15.57 13.54 5.89
N LYS A 189 -16.89 13.31 5.97
CA LYS A 189 -17.91 14.35 5.90
C LYS A 189 -19.24 13.83 6.46
N ASP A 190 -20.01 14.70 7.08
CA ASP A 190 -21.38 14.43 7.53
C ASP A 190 -22.39 14.40 6.37
N HIS A 191 -22.15 15.24 5.37
CA HIS A 191 -23.04 15.44 4.23
C HIS A 191 -23.01 14.24 3.25
N PRO A 192 -24.14 13.54 3.04
CA PRO A 192 -24.20 12.32 2.22
C PRO A 192 -23.71 12.53 0.79
N LYS A 193 -24.01 13.67 0.15
CA LYS A 193 -23.63 13.92 -1.25
C LYS A 193 -22.12 13.86 -1.48
N VAL A 194 -21.33 14.42 -0.55
CA VAL A 194 -19.87 14.47 -0.64
C VAL A 194 -19.31 13.06 -0.49
N ILE A 195 -19.67 12.36 0.59
CA ILE A 195 -19.20 10.99 0.84
C ILE A 195 -19.62 10.01 -0.26
N LEU A 196 -20.83 10.16 -0.81
CA LEU A 196 -21.29 9.33 -1.92
C LEU A 196 -20.47 9.57 -3.18
N SER A 197 -20.14 10.82 -3.49
CA SER A 197 -19.29 11.14 -4.65
C SER A 197 -17.91 10.50 -4.54
N VAL A 198 -17.26 10.61 -3.37
CA VAL A 198 -15.96 9.98 -3.11
C VAL A 198 -16.06 8.46 -3.18
N TRP A 199 -17.11 7.89 -2.59
CA TRP A 199 -17.33 6.44 -2.61
C TRP A 199 -17.52 5.92 -4.04
N GLU A 200 -18.27 6.62 -4.89
CA GLU A 200 -18.48 6.24 -6.28
C GLU A 200 -17.18 6.31 -7.09
N THR A 201 -16.36 7.36 -6.90
CA THR A 201 -15.03 7.47 -7.51
C THR A 201 -14.09 6.35 -7.06
N MET A 202 -13.94 6.12 -5.75
CA MET A 202 -13.04 5.08 -5.22
C MET A 202 -13.49 3.68 -5.65
N ARG A 203 -14.80 3.44 -5.71
CA ARG A 203 -15.37 2.18 -6.21
C ARG A 203 -15.12 2.01 -7.69
N TYR A 204 -15.23 3.07 -8.50
CA TYR A 204 -14.88 3.03 -9.91
C TYR A 204 -13.42 2.63 -10.10
N LEU A 205 -12.47 3.35 -9.47
CA LEU A 205 -11.04 3.04 -9.55
C LEU A 205 -10.73 1.61 -9.11
N SER A 206 -11.24 1.17 -7.96
CA SER A 206 -11.05 -0.20 -7.47
C SER A 206 -11.61 -1.25 -8.43
N SER A 207 -12.71 -0.94 -9.13
CA SER A 207 -13.32 -1.86 -10.10
C SER A 207 -12.53 -2.05 -11.39
N LEU A 208 -11.63 -1.11 -11.71
CA LEU A 208 -10.77 -1.18 -12.89
C LEU A 208 -9.69 -2.25 -12.73
N PHE A 209 -9.17 -2.45 -11.52
CA PHE A 209 -8.17 -3.47 -11.24
C PHE A 209 -8.72 -4.89 -11.41
N PRO A 210 -7.89 -5.86 -11.85
CA PRO A 210 -8.25 -7.27 -11.93
C PRO A 210 -8.64 -7.80 -10.54
N LYS A 211 -9.48 -8.84 -10.50
CA LYS A 211 -10.01 -9.39 -9.24
C LYS A 211 -8.89 -9.84 -8.29
N GLU A 212 -7.80 -10.31 -8.88
CA GLU A 212 -6.57 -10.76 -8.24
C GLU A 212 -5.87 -9.64 -7.46
N LEU A 213 -6.13 -8.37 -7.75
CA LEU A 213 -5.64 -7.22 -6.97
C LEU A 213 -6.70 -6.63 -6.04
N GLN A 214 -7.91 -7.19 -5.97
CA GLN A 214 -8.96 -6.69 -5.10
C GLN A 214 -9.03 -7.49 -3.80
N LEU A 215 -9.17 -6.82 -2.66
CA LEU A 215 -9.37 -7.47 -1.37
C LEU A 215 -10.81 -7.97 -1.24
N ARG A 216 -10.99 -9.29 -1.25
CA ARG A 216 -12.30 -9.96 -1.24
C ARG A 216 -12.31 -11.12 -0.24
N LYS A 217 -13.52 -11.54 0.15
CA LYS A 217 -13.73 -12.73 1.01
C LYS A 217 -13.77 -14.02 0.19
N ASP A 218 -14.38 -13.95 -0.98
CA ASP A 218 -14.59 -15.10 -1.86
C ASP A 218 -13.49 -15.15 -2.91
N ASN A 219 -12.64 -16.17 -2.81
CA ASN A 219 -11.46 -16.35 -3.67
C ASN A 219 -11.62 -17.57 -4.59
N LYS A 220 -12.86 -18.01 -4.84
CA LYS A 220 -13.17 -19.20 -5.64
C LYS A 220 -14.19 -18.84 -6.71
N GLU A 221 -13.91 -19.24 -7.94
CA GLU A 221 -14.85 -19.04 -9.05
C GLU A 221 -14.81 -20.21 -10.02
N ALA A 222 -15.97 -20.64 -10.53
CA ALA A 222 -16.03 -21.62 -11.61
C ALA A 222 -15.78 -20.93 -12.96
N PHE A 223 -15.19 -21.67 -13.90
CA PHE A 223 -15.02 -21.28 -15.29
C PHE A 223 -15.16 -22.49 -16.20
N VAL A 224 -15.71 -22.27 -17.39
CA VAL A 224 -15.86 -23.28 -18.44
C VAL A 224 -15.36 -22.67 -19.74
N ASP A 225 -14.37 -23.30 -20.34
CA ASP A 225 -13.91 -23.03 -21.70
C ASP A 225 -14.73 -23.89 -22.66
N LEU A 226 -15.66 -23.26 -23.36
CA LEU A 226 -16.57 -23.93 -24.29
C LEU A 226 -15.84 -24.51 -25.52
N GLU A 227 -14.70 -23.95 -25.93
CA GLU A 227 -14.00 -24.39 -27.14
C GLU A 227 -13.22 -25.69 -26.93
N LEU A 228 -12.66 -25.87 -25.73
CA LEU A 228 -11.90 -27.06 -25.36
C LEU A 228 -12.68 -28.01 -24.44
N ASP A 229 -13.93 -27.67 -24.11
CA ASP A 229 -14.78 -28.36 -23.14
C ASP A 229 -14.07 -28.58 -21.79
N LEU A 230 -13.36 -27.54 -21.32
CA LEU A 230 -12.58 -27.57 -20.07
C LEU A 230 -13.30 -26.79 -18.98
N ASP A 231 -13.72 -27.46 -17.93
CA ASP A 231 -14.25 -26.85 -16.72
C ASP A 231 -13.22 -26.86 -15.59
N PHE A 232 -13.07 -25.76 -14.88
CA PHE A 232 -12.21 -25.69 -13.70
C PHE A 232 -12.67 -24.66 -12.68
N THR A 233 -12.29 -24.93 -11.44
CA THR A 233 -12.36 -23.95 -10.36
C THR A 233 -11.06 -23.15 -10.35
N LEU A 234 -11.17 -21.82 -10.39
CA LEU A 234 -10.06 -20.89 -10.24
C LEU A 234 -10.04 -20.32 -8.84
N PHE A 235 -8.83 -20.21 -8.30
CA PHE A 235 -8.54 -19.47 -7.08
C PHE A 235 -7.73 -18.22 -7.40
N ASP A 236 -7.76 -17.23 -6.51
CA ASP A 236 -6.90 -16.05 -6.64
C ASP A 236 -5.41 -16.47 -6.56
N PRO A 237 -4.55 -15.97 -7.49
CA PRO A 237 -3.15 -16.34 -7.54
C PRO A 237 -2.40 -15.82 -6.30
N ASN A 238 -1.69 -16.73 -5.63
CA ASN A 238 -0.62 -16.53 -4.63
C ASN A 238 -0.76 -15.45 -3.55
N ASN A 239 -1.93 -14.82 -3.36
CA ASN A 239 -2.14 -13.75 -2.39
C ASN A 239 -1.02 -12.69 -2.43
N THR A 240 -0.83 -12.02 -3.58
CA THR A 240 0.10 -10.89 -3.68
C THR A 240 -0.08 -9.89 -2.52
N ASN A 241 1.05 -9.31 -2.07
CA ASN A 241 1.09 -8.36 -0.96
C ASN A 241 0.33 -7.04 -1.26
N LEU A 242 -0.05 -6.81 -2.52
CA LEU A 242 -0.80 -5.64 -2.94
C LEU A 242 -2.27 -5.99 -3.24
N LYS A 243 -3.17 -5.49 -2.40
CA LYS A 243 -4.62 -5.62 -2.58
C LYS A 243 -5.29 -4.27 -2.38
N TYR A 244 -6.32 -3.98 -3.15
CA TYR A 244 -7.12 -2.76 -3.04
C TYR A 244 -8.50 -3.08 -2.47
N TYR A 245 -8.91 -2.30 -1.50
CA TYR A 245 -10.23 -2.34 -0.90
C TYR A 245 -10.94 -1.01 -1.08
N ALA A 246 -12.15 -1.08 -1.63
CA ALA A 246 -13.13 -0.01 -1.57
C ALA A 246 -14.42 -0.56 -0.94
N PRO A 247 -15.13 0.23 -0.11
CA PRO A 247 -16.43 -0.17 0.43
C PRO A 247 -17.39 -0.64 -0.67
N TYR A 248 -18.00 -1.82 -0.51
CA TYR A 248 -18.84 -2.40 -1.58
C TYR A 248 -20.29 -1.90 -1.56
N ASN A 249 -20.76 -1.30 -0.47
CA ASN A 249 -22.12 -0.75 -0.39
C ASN A 249 -22.18 0.54 0.46
N LYS A 250 -23.22 1.35 0.22
CA LYS A 250 -23.44 2.64 0.90
C LYS A 250 -23.68 2.49 2.42
N LYS A 251 -24.20 1.34 2.87
CA LYS A 251 -24.54 1.11 4.29
C LYS A 251 -23.30 0.98 5.18
N ILE A 252 -22.18 0.53 4.63
CA ILE A 252 -20.94 0.33 5.41
C ILE A 252 -20.21 1.65 5.70
N LEU A 253 -20.54 2.72 4.97
CA LEU A 253 -19.89 4.04 5.08
C LEU A 253 -20.12 4.71 6.44
N SER A 254 -21.15 4.30 7.20
CA SER A 254 -21.46 4.82 8.52
C SER A 254 -20.86 3.99 9.67
N LYS A 255 -20.10 2.93 9.38
CA LYS A 255 -19.38 2.18 10.41
C LYS A 255 -18.16 2.95 10.93
N GLU A 256 -17.70 2.62 12.12
CA GLU A 256 -16.46 3.16 12.70
C GLU A 256 -15.26 2.97 11.74
N ILE A 257 -15.13 1.77 11.18
CA ILE A 257 -14.24 1.49 10.06
C ILE A 257 -15.16 0.99 8.93
N PRO A 258 -15.20 1.67 7.76
CA PRO A 258 -16.01 1.30 6.58
C PRO A 258 -15.61 -0.03 5.90
N ALA A 259 -15.42 -1.08 6.69
CA ALA A 259 -14.97 -2.39 6.31
C ALA A 259 -15.82 -3.50 6.97
N PRO A 260 -15.91 -4.69 6.36
CA PRO A 260 -16.45 -5.87 7.04
C PRO A 260 -15.49 -6.35 8.11
N ASN A 261 -16.02 -7.09 9.09
CA ASN A 261 -15.22 -7.65 10.18
C ASN A 261 -14.03 -8.49 9.68
N TRP A 262 -14.18 -9.23 8.57
CA TRP A 262 -13.09 -10.04 8.00
C TRP A 262 -11.95 -9.19 7.40
N ALA A 263 -12.21 -7.95 7.00
CA ALA A 263 -11.19 -7.06 6.43
C ALA A 263 -10.56 -6.12 7.48
N ILE A 264 -11.11 -6.06 8.70
CA ILE A 264 -10.59 -5.17 9.76
C ILE A 264 -9.15 -5.52 10.13
N GLU A 265 -8.78 -6.80 10.09
CA GLU A 265 -7.39 -7.21 10.37
C GLU A 265 -6.41 -6.71 9.30
N TYR A 266 -6.80 -6.80 8.02
CA TYR A 266 -6.03 -6.22 6.91
C TYR A 266 -5.86 -4.71 7.05
N PHE A 267 -6.89 -4.01 7.54
CA PHE A 267 -6.84 -2.58 7.83
C PHE A 267 -5.85 -2.27 8.96
N LYS A 268 -5.98 -2.93 10.11
CA LYS A 268 -5.15 -2.68 11.30
C LYS A 268 -3.68 -2.96 11.06
N ASN A 269 -3.38 -4.01 10.31
CA ASN A 269 -2.02 -4.44 10.00
C ASN A 269 -1.45 -3.79 8.75
N LYS A 270 -2.21 -2.93 8.04
CA LYS A 270 -1.80 -2.31 6.78
C LYS A 270 -1.38 -3.35 5.73
N ASN A 271 -2.19 -4.38 5.54
CA ASN A 271 -1.93 -5.45 4.56
C ASN A 271 -2.70 -5.26 3.25
N ALA A 272 -3.32 -4.10 3.05
CA ALA A 272 -4.00 -3.72 1.81
C ALA A 272 -4.13 -2.19 1.72
N VAL A 273 -4.36 -1.70 0.52
CA VAL A 273 -4.72 -0.31 0.23
C VAL A 273 -6.22 -0.12 0.49
N PHE A 274 -6.56 0.72 1.45
CA PHE A 274 -7.94 1.06 1.78
C PHE A 274 -8.28 2.45 1.21
N LEU A 275 -9.24 2.48 0.29
CA LEU A 275 -9.82 3.70 -0.27
C LEU A 275 -11.19 3.93 0.38
N THR A 276 -11.20 4.45 1.61
CA THR A 276 -12.36 4.37 2.50
C THR A 276 -12.89 5.74 2.91
N PRO A 277 -13.90 6.28 2.21
CA PRO A 277 -14.67 7.40 2.73
C PRO A 277 -15.57 6.95 3.89
N LYS A 278 -15.79 7.85 4.85
CA LYS A 278 -16.62 7.63 6.03
C LYS A 278 -17.59 8.79 6.23
N LYS A 279 -18.86 8.42 6.42
CA LYS A 279 -19.88 9.34 6.90
C LYS A 279 -19.87 9.36 8.42
N TYR A 280 -19.75 10.55 9.01
CA TYR A 280 -19.87 10.74 10.46
C TYR A 280 -21.13 11.55 10.83
N ASN A 281 -21.54 11.46 12.09
CA ASN A 281 -22.57 12.35 12.66
C ASN A 281 -21.94 13.50 13.44
N LEU A 282 -20.86 13.21 14.17
CA LEU A 282 -20.03 14.18 14.86
C LEU A 282 -18.57 13.80 14.59
N LEU A 283 -17.78 14.76 14.11
CA LEU A 283 -16.36 14.55 13.92
C LEU A 283 -15.67 14.43 15.29
N SER A 284 -14.84 13.40 15.46
CA SER A 284 -14.18 13.11 16.74
C SER A 284 -12.71 12.79 16.52
N PRO A 285 -11.80 13.33 17.35
CA PRO A 285 -10.36 13.11 17.17
C PRO A 285 -9.90 11.70 17.58
N ASP A 286 -10.70 10.95 18.34
CA ASP A 286 -10.47 9.55 18.72
C ASP A 286 -11.08 8.55 17.71
N ASP A 287 -11.50 9.02 16.53
CA ASP A 287 -12.09 8.18 15.49
C ASP A 287 -11.10 7.10 15.02
N PRO A 288 -11.45 5.80 15.11
CA PRO A 288 -10.52 4.71 14.78
C PRO A 288 -10.00 4.74 13.34
N LEU A 289 -10.82 5.21 12.38
CA LEU A 289 -10.40 5.35 10.99
C LEU A 289 -9.38 6.49 10.86
N ALA A 290 -9.64 7.63 11.51
CA ALA A 290 -8.76 8.80 11.42
C ALA A 290 -7.41 8.53 12.10
N TYR A 291 -7.44 7.93 13.30
CA TYR A 291 -6.26 7.50 14.05
C TYR A 291 -5.34 6.60 13.22
N SER A 292 -5.93 5.71 12.43
CA SER A 292 -5.19 4.71 11.67
C SER A 292 -4.99 5.09 10.20
N SER A 293 -5.38 6.28 9.74
CA SER A 293 -5.28 6.66 8.31
C SER A 293 -4.10 7.58 8.05
N GLU A 294 -3.39 7.31 6.96
CA GLU A 294 -2.30 8.12 6.45
C GLU A 294 -2.82 9.49 6.02
N THR A 295 -3.95 9.53 5.32
CA THR A 295 -4.53 10.76 4.78
C THR A 295 -5.99 10.93 5.19
N PRO A 296 -6.29 11.31 6.46
CA PRO A 296 -7.65 11.50 6.96
C PRO A 296 -8.20 12.89 6.60
N PHE A 297 -8.51 13.11 5.33
CA PHE A 297 -8.99 14.41 4.84
C PHE A 297 -10.44 14.69 5.19
N ILE A 298 -10.78 15.97 5.38
CA ILE A 298 -12.15 16.44 5.54
C ILE A 298 -12.51 17.24 4.30
N LEU A 299 -13.53 16.82 3.56
CA LEU A 299 -13.92 17.48 2.31
C LEU A 299 -15.14 18.36 2.47
N ASN A 300 -15.07 19.56 1.89
CA ASN A 300 -16.19 20.49 1.85
C ASN A 300 -17.04 20.37 0.59
N GLU A 301 -16.43 19.94 -0.51
CA GLU A 301 -17.07 19.83 -1.81
C GLU A 301 -17.11 18.38 -2.33
N PRO A 302 -18.12 18.01 -3.14
CA PRO A 302 -18.16 16.71 -3.80
C PRO A 302 -17.09 16.62 -4.90
N ILE A 303 -16.63 15.41 -5.19
CA ILE A 303 -15.66 15.15 -6.26
C ILE A 303 -16.32 14.53 -7.48
N GLY A 304 -15.76 14.76 -8.66
CA GLY A 304 -16.22 14.18 -9.92
C GLY A 304 -15.35 13.01 -10.36
N TYR A 305 -15.91 12.13 -11.18
CA TYR A 305 -15.13 11.24 -12.04
C TYR A 305 -15.82 11.06 -13.39
N GLU A 306 -15.02 10.89 -14.45
CA GLU A 306 -15.49 10.52 -15.77
C GLU A 306 -15.04 9.11 -16.13
N ARG A 307 -15.89 8.37 -16.84
CA ARG A 307 -15.50 7.06 -17.37
C ARG A 307 -14.54 7.25 -18.53
N ASN A 308 -13.26 7.20 -18.21
CA ASN A 308 -12.21 7.42 -19.17
C ASN A 308 -11.81 6.10 -19.84
N ARG A 309 -12.22 5.93 -21.09
CA ARG A 309 -11.88 4.76 -21.91
C ARG A 309 -10.37 4.55 -22.03
N GLU A 310 -9.60 5.62 -22.08
CA GLU A 310 -8.13 5.54 -22.16
C GLU A 310 -7.55 4.90 -20.90
N LEU A 311 -8.01 5.34 -19.71
CA LEU A 311 -7.61 4.73 -18.44
C LEU A 311 -8.00 3.25 -18.40
N GLU A 312 -9.24 2.92 -18.77
CA GLU A 312 -9.75 1.55 -18.78
C GLU A 312 -8.94 0.61 -19.69
N GLU A 313 -8.52 1.08 -20.86
CA GLU A 313 -7.68 0.31 -21.79
C GLU A 313 -6.23 0.19 -21.33
N LEU A 314 -5.72 1.12 -20.50
CA LEU A 314 -4.33 1.16 -20.02
C LEU A 314 -4.15 0.65 -18.58
N ILE A 315 -5.17 0.08 -17.95
CA ILE A 315 -5.04 -0.53 -16.61
C ILE A 315 -3.88 -1.52 -16.51
N PRO A 316 -3.63 -2.42 -17.49
CA PRO A 316 -2.45 -3.27 -17.47
C PRO A 316 -1.15 -2.47 -17.36
N ASN A 317 -0.99 -1.39 -18.15
CA ASN A 317 0.19 -0.53 -18.09
C ASN A 317 0.30 0.21 -16.74
N VAL A 318 -0.83 0.63 -16.15
CA VAL A 318 -0.89 1.22 -14.80
C VAL A 318 -0.39 0.21 -13.75
N ILE A 319 -0.84 -1.04 -13.82
CA ILE A 319 -0.43 -2.10 -12.89
C ILE A 319 1.07 -2.39 -13.01
N ILE A 320 1.58 -2.46 -14.24
CA ILE A 320 3.02 -2.63 -14.51
C ILE A 320 3.82 -1.50 -13.87
N THR A 321 3.41 -0.24 -14.09
CA THR A 321 4.07 0.91 -13.47
C THR A 321 4.07 0.80 -11.94
N ILE A 322 2.94 0.42 -11.33
CA ILE A 322 2.85 0.25 -9.87
C ILE A 322 3.82 -0.83 -9.37
N PHE A 323 3.82 -2.02 -9.97
CA PHE A 323 4.74 -3.09 -9.53
C PHE A 323 6.20 -2.72 -9.74
N LYS A 324 6.53 -2.14 -10.89
CA LYS A 324 7.90 -1.70 -11.21
C LYS A 324 8.46 -0.71 -10.20
N GLU A 325 7.67 0.30 -9.85
CA GLU A 325 8.13 1.30 -8.87
C GLU A 325 8.13 0.76 -7.43
N ARG A 326 7.25 -0.20 -7.12
CA ARG A 326 7.26 -0.89 -5.82
C ARG A 326 8.54 -1.71 -5.60
N GLU A 327 9.09 -2.35 -6.62
CA GLU A 327 10.34 -3.11 -6.51
C GLU A 327 11.55 -2.21 -6.22
N LYS A 328 11.59 -1.01 -6.78
CA LYS A 328 12.68 -0.05 -6.54
C LYS A 328 12.76 0.39 -5.08
N ILE A 329 11.61 0.54 -4.41
CA ILE A 329 11.50 0.95 -3.01
C ILE A 329 10.66 -0.09 -2.28
N ALA A 330 11.28 -1.24 -2.01
CA ALA A 330 10.64 -2.37 -1.33
C ALA A 330 10.40 -2.10 0.17
N SER A 331 11.38 -1.49 0.85
CA SER A 331 11.35 -1.23 2.29
C SER A 331 12.02 0.10 2.63
N LEU A 332 11.64 0.68 3.77
CA LEU A 332 12.38 1.78 4.42
C LEU A 332 13.04 1.24 5.68
N SER A 333 14.32 1.50 5.89
CA SER A 333 14.92 1.21 7.20
C SER A 333 14.85 2.45 8.07
N ALA A 334 14.39 2.28 9.32
CA ALA A 334 14.37 3.38 10.27
C ALA A 334 15.79 3.94 10.55
N SER A 335 16.86 3.16 10.29
CA SER A 335 18.25 3.58 10.42
C SER A 335 18.79 4.40 9.24
N ASP A 336 18.07 4.46 8.12
CA ASP A 336 18.55 5.11 6.91
C ASP A 336 18.69 6.63 7.09
N GLU A 337 19.64 7.23 6.38
CA GLU A 337 19.89 8.68 6.48
C GLU A 337 18.66 9.51 6.16
N VAL A 338 17.88 9.06 5.17
CA VAL A 338 16.62 9.70 4.77
C VAL A 338 15.60 9.66 5.90
N MET A 339 15.46 8.51 6.58
CA MET A 339 14.53 8.36 7.70
C MET A 339 14.95 9.17 8.93
N ARG A 340 16.26 9.31 9.17
CA ARG A 340 16.78 10.23 10.21
C ARG A 340 16.45 11.69 9.88
N LYS A 341 16.72 12.14 8.65
CA LYS A 341 16.35 13.50 8.21
C LYS A 341 14.84 13.74 8.30
N PHE A 342 14.04 12.74 7.95
CA PHE A 342 12.59 12.80 8.07
C PHE A 342 12.16 12.94 9.53
N ARG A 343 12.73 12.13 10.43
CA ARG A 343 12.50 12.20 11.88
C ARG A 343 12.80 13.60 12.42
N ASP A 344 13.98 14.14 12.15
CA ASP A 344 14.39 15.47 12.64
C ASP A 344 13.40 16.56 12.18
N ARG A 345 12.98 16.51 10.91
CA ARG A 345 12.02 17.47 10.35
C ARG A 345 10.61 17.29 10.92
N PHE A 346 10.20 16.05 11.20
CA PHE A 346 8.91 15.75 11.81
C PHE A 346 8.85 16.22 13.27
N GLU A 347 9.94 16.04 14.02
CA GLU A 347 10.07 16.55 15.39
C GLU A 347 10.03 18.08 15.43
N HIS A 348 10.72 18.74 14.50
CA HIS A 348 10.62 20.19 14.35
C HIS A 348 9.20 20.65 13.99
N TRP A 349 8.49 19.91 13.14
CA TRP A 349 7.08 20.17 12.81
C TRP A 349 6.19 20.07 14.05
N ILE A 350 6.41 19.07 14.91
CA ILE A 350 5.72 18.96 16.20
C ILE A 350 5.98 20.19 17.07
N MET A 351 7.25 20.56 17.24
CA MET A 351 7.63 21.68 18.09
C MET A 351 6.99 22.97 17.60
N LYS A 352 7.06 23.25 16.29
CA LYS A 352 6.43 24.42 15.68
C LYS A 352 4.92 24.45 15.97
N ASN A 353 4.21 23.35 15.73
CA ASN A 353 2.75 23.31 15.90
C ASN A 353 2.31 23.35 17.36
N ARG A 354 3.14 22.88 18.30
CA ARG A 354 2.90 23.08 19.74
C ARG A 354 2.94 24.58 20.11
N HIS A 355 3.85 25.36 19.53
CA HIS A 355 3.90 26.81 19.75
C HIS A 355 2.70 27.53 19.13
N GLU A 356 2.24 27.08 17.97
CA GLU A 356 1.14 27.71 17.23
C GLU A 356 -0.24 27.42 17.83
N TYR A 357 -0.53 26.15 18.15
CA TYR A 357 -1.86 25.70 18.60
C TYR A 357 -1.95 25.41 20.10
N GLY A 358 -0.82 25.36 20.81
CA GLY A 358 -0.76 25.17 22.26
C GLY A 358 -1.42 23.88 22.75
N GLU A 359 -2.14 23.97 23.86
CA GLU A 359 -2.77 22.83 24.55
C GLU A 359 -3.79 22.09 23.68
N LYS A 360 -4.40 22.75 22.68
CA LYS A 360 -5.29 22.09 21.72
C LYS A 360 -4.54 21.02 20.91
N PHE A 361 -3.32 21.31 20.46
CA PHE A 361 -2.53 20.36 19.69
C PHE A 361 -2.03 19.22 20.58
N ASP A 362 -1.56 19.53 21.79
CA ASP A 362 -1.14 18.50 22.74
C ASP A 362 -2.31 17.55 23.12
N ALA A 363 -3.52 18.09 23.26
CA ALA A 363 -4.71 17.29 23.52
C ALA A 363 -5.04 16.31 22.38
N LEU A 364 -4.86 16.71 21.11
CA LEU A 364 -5.06 15.84 19.95
C LEU A 364 -3.96 14.80 19.75
N ARG A 365 -2.88 14.88 20.53
CA ARG A 365 -1.75 13.93 20.52
C ARG A 365 -1.82 12.90 21.65
N LEU A 366 -2.86 12.93 22.48
CA LEU A 366 -3.08 11.90 23.48
C LEU A 366 -3.22 10.52 22.83
N LYS A 367 -2.96 9.46 23.61
CA LYS A 367 -3.05 8.09 23.13
C LYS A 367 -4.43 7.78 22.53
N GLY A 368 -4.45 7.31 21.30
CA GLY A 368 -5.68 6.98 20.56
C GLY A 368 -6.31 8.15 19.80
N MET A 369 -5.77 9.37 19.94
CA MET A 369 -6.18 10.54 19.17
C MET A 369 -5.43 10.63 17.83
N ILE A 370 -6.03 11.28 16.84
CA ILE A 370 -5.58 11.38 15.45
C ILE A 370 -4.11 11.82 15.27
N PHE A 371 -3.57 12.64 16.18
CA PHE A 371 -2.19 13.11 16.11
C PHE A 371 -1.26 12.46 17.14
N GLU A 372 -1.63 11.33 17.73
CA GLU A 372 -0.75 10.57 18.64
C GLU A 372 0.62 10.34 17.98
N THR A 373 1.68 10.84 18.64
CA THR A 373 2.99 11.08 18.01
C THR A 373 3.57 9.86 17.31
N ASN A 374 3.57 8.68 17.94
CA ASN A 374 4.17 7.47 17.36
C ASN A 374 3.38 7.02 16.12
N THR A 375 2.07 6.94 16.24
CA THR A 375 1.21 6.51 15.13
C THR A 375 1.27 7.50 13.99
N ARG A 376 1.21 8.79 14.27
CA ARG A 376 1.27 9.82 13.23
C ARG A 376 2.61 9.81 12.50
N TYR A 377 3.73 9.69 13.23
CA TYR A 377 5.06 9.56 12.63
C TYR A 377 5.15 8.38 11.67
N LEU A 378 4.71 7.20 12.09
CA LEU A 378 4.74 5.99 11.25
C LEU A 378 3.84 6.12 10.02
N LEU A 379 2.64 6.70 10.18
CA LEU A 379 1.75 6.94 9.05
C LEU A 379 2.34 7.96 8.08
N SER A 380 3.01 9.01 8.55
CA SER A 380 3.69 9.96 7.68
C SER A 380 4.91 9.33 6.99
N ALA A 381 5.60 8.40 7.63
CA ALA A 381 6.66 7.60 6.98
C ALA A 381 6.09 6.64 5.91
N HIS A 382 4.89 6.10 6.11
CA HIS A 382 4.17 5.35 5.08
C HIS A 382 3.84 6.24 3.86
N ILE A 383 3.37 7.49 4.09
CA ILE A 383 3.15 8.48 3.02
C ILE A 383 4.46 8.78 2.29
N LEU A 384 5.55 9.04 3.02
CA LEU A 384 6.89 9.26 2.47
C LEU A 384 7.28 8.13 1.50
N GLY A 385 7.07 6.88 1.91
CA GLY A 385 7.36 5.72 1.06
C GLY A 385 6.43 5.60 -0.16
N SER A 386 5.15 5.91 -0.02
CA SER A 386 4.19 5.89 -1.14
C SER A 386 4.50 6.97 -2.18
N ILE A 387 4.79 8.19 -1.74
CA ILE A 387 5.25 9.27 -2.63
C ILE A 387 6.59 8.89 -3.23
N GLY A 388 7.50 8.34 -2.42
CA GLY A 388 8.80 7.84 -2.87
C GLY A 388 8.70 6.84 -4.02
N ARG A 389 7.81 5.84 -3.90
CA ARG A 389 7.51 4.88 -4.96
C ARG A 389 7.01 5.58 -6.21
N PHE A 390 6.02 6.46 -6.08
CA PHE A 390 5.50 7.21 -7.21
C PHE A 390 6.56 8.09 -7.92
N GLU A 391 7.44 8.73 -7.15
CA GLU A 391 8.54 9.57 -7.65
C GLU A 391 9.75 8.75 -8.13
N GLY A 392 9.82 7.46 -7.79
CA GLY A 392 10.92 6.55 -8.06
C GLY A 392 12.17 6.76 -7.21
N LYS A 393 12.14 7.69 -6.24
CA LYS A 393 13.24 8.00 -5.30
C LYS A 393 12.70 8.69 -4.07
N ILE A 394 13.48 8.73 -2.99
CA ILE A 394 13.17 9.54 -1.79
C ILE A 394 14.25 10.59 -1.60
N ASP A 395 13.85 11.86 -1.61
CA ASP A 395 14.74 13.00 -1.39
C ASP A 395 14.14 14.00 -0.38
N THR A 396 14.87 15.08 -0.12
CA THR A 396 14.46 16.12 0.83
C THR A 396 13.21 16.89 0.37
N GLY A 397 12.91 16.92 -0.94
CA GLY A 397 11.70 17.54 -1.46
C GLY A 397 10.47 16.74 -1.02
N ILE A 398 10.52 15.42 -1.15
CA ILE A 398 9.41 14.56 -0.72
C ILE A 398 9.18 14.64 0.80
N ILE A 399 10.26 14.74 1.60
CA ILE A 399 10.12 14.99 3.04
C ILE A 399 9.33 16.28 3.31
N HIS A 400 9.59 17.34 2.55
CA HIS A 400 8.84 18.59 2.67
C HIS A 400 7.36 18.40 2.29
N ASP A 401 7.09 17.71 1.18
CA ASP A 401 5.72 17.46 0.70
C ASP A 401 4.90 16.66 1.74
N VAL A 402 5.50 15.65 2.38
CA VAL A 402 4.84 14.88 3.45
C VAL A 402 4.48 15.78 4.64
N LEU A 403 5.36 16.70 5.01
CA LEU A 403 5.10 17.62 6.13
C LEU A 403 4.04 18.67 5.77
N LEU A 404 3.96 19.08 4.50
CA LEU A 404 2.85 19.92 4.02
C LEU A 404 1.52 19.18 4.11
N ILE A 405 1.47 17.91 3.68
CA ILE A 405 0.26 17.07 3.83
C ILE A 405 -0.14 16.95 5.31
N ASN A 406 0.82 16.70 6.21
CA ASN A 406 0.55 16.65 7.65
C ASN A 406 0.01 17.99 8.19
N GLN A 407 0.56 19.11 7.71
CA GLN A 407 0.07 20.44 8.10
C GLN A 407 -1.36 20.65 7.61
N GLU A 408 -1.67 20.32 6.36
CA GLU A 408 -3.03 20.44 5.81
C GLU A 408 -4.03 19.61 6.62
N ILE A 409 -3.67 18.36 6.96
CA ILE A 409 -4.50 17.51 7.82
C ILE A 409 -4.70 18.17 9.20
N LEU A 410 -3.64 18.69 9.82
CA LEU A 410 -3.75 19.40 11.10
C LEU A 410 -4.70 20.59 11.02
N ASP A 411 -4.52 21.45 10.02
CA ASP A 411 -5.31 22.66 9.82
C ASP A 411 -6.78 22.32 9.59
N LEU A 412 -7.08 21.32 8.75
CA LEU A 412 -8.43 20.84 8.49
C LEU A 412 -9.10 20.37 9.79
N TRP A 413 -8.42 19.53 10.57
CA TRP A 413 -8.98 19.01 11.81
C TRP A 413 -9.14 20.08 12.88
N MET A 414 -8.19 21.01 13.01
CA MET A 414 -8.30 22.13 13.95
C MET A 414 -9.49 23.05 13.63
N ASN A 415 -9.77 23.26 12.34
CA ASN A 415 -10.85 24.13 11.90
C ASN A 415 -12.24 23.47 11.90
N GLU A 416 -12.31 22.19 11.55
CA GLU A 416 -13.58 21.46 11.40
C GLU A 416 -14.05 20.77 12.69
N LEU A 417 -13.16 20.56 13.67
CA LEU A 417 -13.55 19.97 14.95
C LEU A 417 -14.48 20.92 15.73
N PRO A 418 -15.64 20.43 16.21
CA PRO A 418 -16.52 21.24 17.04
C PRO A 418 -15.83 21.68 18.32
N GLU A 419 -15.99 22.95 18.72
CA GLU A 419 -15.35 23.53 19.91
C GLU A 419 -15.57 22.68 21.18
N LYS A 420 -16.79 22.16 21.37
CA LYS A 420 -17.13 21.28 22.50
C LYS A 420 -16.31 19.99 22.55
N VAL A 421 -15.89 19.47 21.39
CA VAL A 421 -15.06 18.26 21.30
C VAL A 421 -13.62 18.59 21.66
N ILE A 422 -13.11 19.72 21.16
CA ILE A 422 -11.75 20.22 21.49
C ILE A 422 -11.64 20.49 23.00
N LEU A 423 -12.61 21.18 23.60
CA LEU A 423 -12.59 21.48 25.04
C LEU A 423 -12.53 20.21 25.90
N ARG A 424 -13.29 19.16 25.56
CA ARG A 424 -13.23 17.88 26.28
C ARG A 424 -11.87 17.20 26.13
N ALA A 425 -11.24 17.29 24.96
CA ALA A 425 -9.91 16.76 24.75
C ALA A 425 -8.88 17.52 25.61
N VAL A 426 -8.99 18.85 25.69
CA VAL A 426 -8.14 19.69 26.55
C VAL A 426 -8.36 19.37 28.04
N GLU A 427 -9.61 19.29 28.51
CA GLU A 427 -9.90 18.89 29.90
C GLU A 427 -9.31 17.51 30.24
N THR A 428 -9.31 16.60 29.26
CA THR A 428 -8.70 15.28 29.41
C THR A 428 -7.18 15.39 29.51
N TYR A 429 -6.56 16.22 28.65
CA TYR A 429 -5.13 16.51 28.68
C TYR A 429 -4.68 17.16 30.00
N GLU A 430 -5.41 18.16 30.48
CA GLU A 430 -5.10 18.86 31.74
C GLU A 430 -5.06 17.92 32.95
N ARG A 431 -5.88 16.85 32.96
CA ARG A 431 -5.83 15.83 34.02
C ARG A 431 -4.51 15.05 34.06
N TYR A 432 -3.78 14.98 32.94
CA TYR A 432 -2.48 14.32 32.85
C TYR A 432 -1.30 15.25 33.18
N ILE A 433 -1.52 16.56 33.25
CA ILE A 433 -0.47 17.56 33.51
C ILE A 433 -0.46 17.89 35.01
N SER A 434 0.66 17.64 35.68
CA SER A 434 0.89 18.06 37.08
C SER A 434 1.14 19.58 37.21
N GLY A 435 1.18 20.12 38.43
CA GLY A 435 1.31 21.57 38.66
C GLY A 435 2.60 22.24 38.13
N ASP A 436 3.69 21.49 37.91
CA ASP A 436 4.93 22.04 37.31
C ASP A 436 4.88 21.97 35.78
N LYS A 437 4.36 23.03 35.16
CA LYS A 437 4.26 23.16 33.69
C LYS A 437 5.58 22.85 32.98
N ARG A 438 6.74 23.22 33.54
CA ARG A 438 8.05 23.04 32.88
C ARG A 438 8.53 21.60 32.92
N ALA A 439 8.31 20.88 34.03
CA ALA A 439 8.58 19.45 34.11
C ALA A 439 7.76 18.68 33.08
N ASN A 440 6.47 19.00 32.96
CA ASN A 440 5.57 18.34 32.02
C ASN A 440 5.91 18.66 30.57
N THR A 441 6.34 19.89 30.27
CA THR A 441 6.86 20.23 28.94
C THR A 441 8.10 19.41 28.60
N ALA A 442 9.07 19.32 29.52
CA ALA A 442 10.28 18.52 29.30
C ALA A 442 9.95 17.04 29.11
N LEU A 443 9.05 16.49 29.93
CA LEU A 443 8.57 15.12 29.78
C LEU A 443 7.87 14.92 28.44
N SER A 444 6.99 15.83 28.02
CA SER A 444 6.29 15.78 26.72
C SER A 444 7.25 15.78 25.53
N ILE A 445 8.29 16.61 25.58
CA ILE A 445 9.39 16.59 24.57
C ILE A 445 10.09 15.24 24.57
N PHE A 446 10.39 14.67 25.74
CA PHE A 446 10.98 13.34 25.83
C PHE A 446 10.07 12.25 25.22
N MET A 447 8.77 12.30 25.51
CA MET A 447 7.80 11.35 24.96
C MET A 447 7.77 11.39 23.44
N ASP A 448 7.90 12.59 22.85
CA ASP A 448 7.95 12.75 21.39
C ASP A 448 9.20 12.11 20.79
N LEU A 449 10.36 12.38 21.38
CA LEU A 449 11.63 11.77 20.95
C LEU A 449 11.59 10.25 21.09
N GLU A 450 11.05 9.74 22.20
CA GLU A 450 10.93 8.29 22.43
C GLU A 450 9.92 7.65 21.47
N ALA A 451 8.84 8.37 21.13
CA ALA A 451 7.81 7.92 20.20
C ALA A 451 8.33 7.78 18.77
N THR A 452 9.23 8.67 18.33
CA THR A 452 9.85 8.63 17.00
C THR A 452 11.13 7.78 16.94
N SER A 453 11.70 7.40 18.08
CA SER A 453 12.90 6.55 18.15
C SER A 453 12.65 5.09 17.73
N ILE A 454 13.68 4.48 17.14
CA ILE A 454 13.67 3.10 16.63
C ILE A 454 13.50 2.08 17.77
N ASP A 455 14.35 2.16 18.80
CA ASP A 455 14.42 1.20 19.90
C ASP A 455 13.63 1.65 21.15
N GLY A 456 12.98 2.83 21.08
CA GLY A 456 12.32 3.42 22.24
C GLY A 456 13.31 3.93 23.28
N THR A 457 14.52 4.33 22.87
CA THR A 457 15.48 5.01 23.72
C THR A 457 15.85 6.37 23.12
N VAL A 458 16.14 7.32 23.99
CA VAL A 458 16.53 8.70 23.63
C VAL A 458 17.88 8.98 24.26
N THR A 459 18.82 9.53 23.51
CA THR A 459 20.13 9.86 24.10
C THR A 459 20.04 11.09 25.00
N ARG A 460 20.85 11.16 26.06
CA ARG A 460 20.90 12.34 26.95
C ARG A 460 21.17 13.62 26.15
N GLU A 461 22.07 13.55 25.16
CA GLU A 461 22.43 14.67 24.29
C GLU A 461 21.28 15.11 23.37
N GLU A 462 20.54 14.16 22.79
CA GLU A 462 19.37 14.43 21.96
C GLU A 462 18.26 15.11 22.78
N PHE A 463 17.98 14.59 23.98
CA PHE A 463 17.00 15.22 24.86
C PHE A 463 17.42 16.63 25.28
N TYR A 464 18.69 16.81 25.65
CA TYR A 464 19.24 18.11 25.99
C TYR A 464 19.10 19.12 24.84
N ARG A 465 19.45 18.74 23.61
CA ARG A 465 19.31 19.61 22.43
C ARG A 465 17.86 19.99 22.17
N ALA A 466 16.93 19.04 22.24
CA ALA A 466 15.51 19.32 22.05
C ALA A 466 14.96 20.31 23.09
N LEU A 467 15.42 20.24 24.35
CA LEU A 467 15.07 21.22 25.38
C LEU A 467 15.60 22.62 25.05
N LEU A 468 16.85 22.74 24.56
CA LEU A 468 17.42 24.02 24.16
C LEU A 468 16.68 24.63 22.97
N GLU A 469 16.37 23.82 21.95
CA GLU A 469 15.61 24.26 20.78
C GLU A 469 14.20 24.72 21.15
N TYR A 470 13.62 24.12 22.20
CA TYR A 470 12.35 24.56 22.77
C TYR A 470 12.46 25.89 23.55
N GLY A 471 13.69 26.33 23.88
CA GLY A 471 13.94 27.59 24.59
C GLY A 471 14.30 27.45 26.07
N PHE A 472 14.64 26.23 26.55
CA PHE A 472 15.20 26.07 27.89
C PHE A 472 16.61 26.64 27.95
N LYS A 473 16.98 27.25 29.10
CA LYS A 473 18.37 27.66 29.36
C LYS A 473 19.25 26.44 29.61
N GLU A 474 20.52 26.50 29.21
CA GLU A 474 21.47 25.38 29.33
C GLU A 474 21.56 24.77 30.73
N THR A 475 21.70 25.59 31.76
CA THR A 475 21.80 25.12 33.16
C THR A 475 20.54 24.38 33.58
N TYR A 476 19.38 24.95 33.23
CA TYR A 476 18.08 24.41 33.61
C TYR A 476 17.71 23.15 32.82
N ALA A 477 18.11 23.05 31.55
CA ALA A 477 17.93 21.84 30.76
C ALA A 477 18.71 20.65 31.36
N LYS A 478 19.92 20.87 31.89
CA LYS A 478 20.66 19.81 32.60
C LYS A 478 19.97 19.44 33.92
N GLU A 479 19.59 20.44 34.71
CA GLU A 479 18.91 20.23 35.99
C GLU A 479 17.60 19.46 35.82
N ILE A 480 16.81 19.76 34.79
CA ILE A 480 15.52 19.11 34.59
C ILE A 480 15.66 17.66 34.13
N ILE A 481 16.68 17.34 33.33
CA ILE A 481 16.99 15.95 32.95
C ILE A 481 17.33 15.14 34.19
N GLU A 482 18.25 15.63 35.02
CA GLU A 482 18.65 14.93 36.25
C GLU A 482 17.49 14.83 37.25
N ARG A 483 16.66 15.86 37.35
CA ARG A 483 15.45 15.84 38.17
C ARG A 483 14.46 14.77 37.70
N LEU A 484 14.17 14.67 36.40
CA LEU A 484 13.26 13.67 35.85
C LEU A 484 13.77 12.23 36.04
N ILE A 485 15.09 12.03 36.04
CA ILE A 485 15.71 10.73 36.37
C ILE A 485 15.56 10.45 37.87
N ALA A 486 15.87 11.42 38.73
CA ALA A 486 15.80 11.27 40.19
C ALA A 486 14.37 11.05 40.70
N GLU A 487 13.38 11.70 40.09
CA GLU A 487 11.95 11.54 40.38
C GLU A 487 11.37 10.23 39.83
N GLY A 488 12.16 9.43 39.10
CA GLY A 488 11.74 8.13 38.58
C GLY A 488 10.80 8.23 37.37
N HIS A 489 10.80 9.35 36.66
CA HIS A 489 10.07 9.48 35.39
C HIS A 489 10.86 8.84 34.24
N LEU A 490 12.19 8.92 34.29
CA LEU A 490 13.12 8.38 33.30
C LEU A 490 14.10 7.41 33.97
N TYR A 491 14.54 6.39 33.24
CA TYR A 491 15.62 5.49 33.66
C TYR A 491 16.65 5.29 32.55
N GLU A 492 17.84 4.86 32.92
CA GLU A 492 18.97 4.67 32.02
C GLU A 492 19.24 3.17 31.80
N PRO A 493 18.61 2.53 30.78
CA PRO A 493 18.85 1.11 30.48
C PRO A 493 20.30 0.82 30.05
N PHE A 494 20.97 1.78 29.42
CA PHE A 494 22.36 1.70 28.98
C PHE A 494 23.01 3.07 29.14
N PHE A 495 24.32 3.12 29.33
CA PHE A 495 25.05 4.39 29.50
C PHE A 495 24.76 5.38 28.36
N GLY A 496 24.28 6.57 28.71
CA GLY A 496 23.89 7.66 27.82
C GLY A 496 22.50 7.54 27.19
N LYS A 497 21.77 6.43 27.38
CA LYS A 497 20.44 6.18 26.81
C LYS A 497 19.37 6.22 27.87
N LEU A 498 18.42 7.12 27.72
CA LEU A 498 17.26 7.28 28.59
C LEU A 498 16.03 6.60 28.00
N LYS A 499 15.13 6.17 28.88
CA LYS A 499 13.82 5.61 28.54
C LYS A 499 12.78 5.99 29.59
N MET A 500 11.52 6.14 29.19
CA MET A 500 10.47 6.49 30.14
C MET A 500 10.10 5.29 31.01
N ILE A 501 9.89 5.50 32.30
CA ILE A 501 9.25 4.53 33.17
C ILE A 501 7.74 4.63 32.88
N LYS A 502 7.17 3.59 32.25
CA LYS A 502 5.73 3.59 31.94
C LYS A 502 4.94 3.58 33.26
N PRO A 503 4.07 4.57 33.53
CA PRO A 503 3.08 4.41 34.57
C PRO A 503 2.13 3.27 34.16
N GLU A 504 1.84 2.35 35.07
CA GLU A 504 0.86 1.28 34.88
C GLU A 504 -0.55 1.81 34.60
#